data_AF-A0A538KDL7-F1
#
_entry.id   AF-A0A538KDL7-F1
#
_cell.length_a   1.000
_cell.length_b   1.000
_cell.length_c   1.000
_cell.angle_alpha   90.00
_cell.angle_beta   90.00
_cell.angle_gamma   90.00
#
_symmetry.space_group_name_H-M   'P 1'
#
loop_
_entity.id
_entity.type
_entity.pdbx_description
1 polymer ?
#
loop_
_entity_poly.entity_id
_entity_poly.type
_entity_poly.pdbx_seq_one_letter_code
_entity_poly.pdbx_strand_id
1 'polypeptide(L)'
;GVAAHWLYKRGKRDPQWTAWAKQLMESQADEADPREFMKTFRTDLFDEEVYVFTPQGEVKSLPAESTPIDFAYAVHTDLGHRTVGAKINGRIVPLHYRLKSGDVVEILTTKTGRGPSRDWLSLAASSRARNKIRQWFSRETREETDLQETRRIRRPGPGDP
;
A
#
# COMPACT_ATOMS: atom_id res chain seq x y z
N GLY A 1 10.91 -9.64 14.17
CA GLY A 1 10.25 -10.72 13.42
C GLY A 1 11.21 -11.79 12.93
N VAL A 2 10.71 -12.71 12.09
CA VAL A 2 11.48 -13.83 11.48
C VAL A 2 12.66 -13.30 10.64
N ALA A 3 12.48 -12.17 9.96
CA ALA A 3 13.53 -11.52 9.18
C ALA A 3 14.64 -10.90 10.05
N ALA A 4 14.31 -10.32 11.22
CA ALA A 4 15.29 -9.87 12.22
C ALA A 4 16.07 -11.05 12.81
N HIS A 5 15.40 -12.20 13.06
CA HIS A 5 16.06 -13.43 13.50
C HIS A 5 16.99 -14.01 12.43
N TRP A 6 16.65 -13.87 11.13
CA TRP A 6 17.50 -14.29 10.00
C TRP A 6 18.72 -13.37 9.80
N LEU A 7 18.54 -12.05 9.89
CA LEU A 7 19.63 -11.06 9.81
C LEU A 7 20.60 -11.17 10.99
N TYR A 8 20.09 -11.47 12.18
CA TYR A 8 20.88 -11.71 13.40
C TYR A 8 21.72 -13.00 13.28
N LYS A 9 21.19 -14.07 12.65
CA LYS A 9 21.90 -15.35 12.50
C LYS A 9 22.91 -15.40 11.35
N ARG A 10 22.73 -14.61 10.28
CA ARG A 10 23.52 -14.74 9.03
C ARG A 10 24.30 -13.49 8.59
N GLY A 11 24.04 -12.33 9.20
CA GLY A 11 24.79 -11.09 8.95
C GLY A 11 24.61 -10.50 7.54
N LYS A 12 24.94 -9.22 7.38
CA LYS A 12 24.75 -8.41 6.14
C LYS A 12 25.59 -8.86 4.92
N ARG A 13 26.28 -10.01 4.98
CA ARG A 13 27.26 -10.48 4.00
C ARG A 13 26.90 -11.83 3.36
N ASP A 14 25.69 -12.36 3.61
CA ASP A 14 25.22 -13.61 3.01
C ASP A 14 24.84 -13.39 1.51
N PRO A 15 25.49 -14.08 0.56
CA PRO A 15 25.14 -14.02 -0.87
C PRO A 15 23.68 -14.42 -1.18
N GLN A 16 23.08 -15.28 -0.35
CA GLN A 16 21.68 -15.71 -0.54
C GLN A 16 20.69 -14.56 -0.27
N TRP A 17 21.02 -13.68 0.67
CA TRP A 17 20.23 -12.48 0.94
C TRP A 17 20.23 -11.52 -0.27
N THR A 18 21.39 -11.32 -0.90
CA THR A 18 21.50 -10.48 -2.09
C THR A 18 20.78 -11.05 -3.31
N ALA A 19 20.77 -12.37 -3.46
CA ALA A 19 20.03 -13.04 -4.55
C ALA A 19 18.51 -12.95 -4.35
N TRP A 20 18.03 -13.20 -3.12
CA TRP A 20 16.62 -13.06 -2.78
C TRP A 20 16.14 -11.60 -2.91
N ALA A 21 16.95 -10.63 -2.47
CA ALA A 21 16.65 -9.21 -2.65
C ALA A 21 16.58 -8.81 -4.12
N LYS A 22 17.49 -9.31 -4.98
CA LYS A 22 17.44 -9.09 -6.44
C LYS A 22 16.16 -9.67 -7.07
N GLN A 23 15.81 -10.89 -6.70
CA GLN A 23 14.62 -11.57 -7.25
C GLN A 23 13.32 -10.87 -6.81
N LEU A 24 13.29 -10.30 -5.60
CA LEU A 24 12.18 -9.48 -5.12
C LEU A 24 12.12 -8.12 -5.84
N MET A 25 13.27 -7.49 -6.13
CA MET A 25 13.35 -6.26 -6.92
C MET A 25 12.83 -6.46 -8.35
N GLU A 26 13.13 -7.59 -8.99
CA GLU A 26 12.65 -7.92 -10.34
C GLU A 26 11.13 -8.12 -10.37
N SER A 27 10.52 -8.64 -9.30
CA SER A 27 9.05 -8.77 -9.20
C SER A 27 8.30 -7.46 -8.96
N GLN A 28 9.00 -6.36 -8.66
CA GLN A 28 8.45 -5.01 -8.44
C GLN A 28 9.10 -3.96 -9.35
N ALA A 29 9.60 -4.37 -10.53
CA ALA A 29 10.38 -3.54 -11.45
C ALA A 29 9.65 -2.31 -12.03
N ASP A 30 8.36 -2.11 -11.71
CA ASP A 30 7.62 -0.92 -12.10
C ASP A 30 7.83 0.20 -11.05
N GLU A 31 8.83 1.05 -11.32
CA GLU A 31 8.85 2.50 -11.01
C GLU A 31 9.20 2.98 -9.58
N ALA A 32 10.33 2.55 -8.96
CA ALA A 32 10.88 3.30 -7.82
C ALA A 32 12.42 3.31 -7.73
N ASP A 33 13.00 4.45 -7.33
CA ASP A 33 14.42 4.65 -7.05
C ASP A 33 14.94 3.56 -6.08
N PRO A 34 15.93 2.73 -6.48
CA PRO A 34 16.49 1.66 -5.66
C PRO A 34 16.95 2.10 -4.26
N ARG A 35 17.34 3.37 -4.09
CA ARG A 35 17.82 3.89 -2.79
C ARG A 35 16.67 4.12 -1.81
N GLU A 36 15.55 4.64 -2.27
CA GLU A 36 14.36 4.87 -1.44
C GLU A 36 13.69 3.56 -1.06
N PHE A 37 13.69 2.57 -1.98
CA PHE A 37 13.30 1.20 -1.69
C PHE A 37 14.19 0.58 -0.60
N MET A 38 15.51 0.67 -0.72
CA MET A 38 16.44 0.07 0.25
C MET A 38 16.32 0.70 1.64
N LYS A 39 16.03 2.01 1.72
CA LYS A 39 15.77 2.70 2.99
C LYS A 39 14.49 2.20 3.63
N THR A 40 13.42 2.11 2.86
CA THR A 40 12.11 1.62 3.29
C THR A 40 12.18 0.15 3.74
N PHE A 41 12.81 -0.69 2.94
CA PHE A 41 12.99 -2.11 3.20
C PHE A 41 13.81 -2.38 4.47
N ARG A 42 14.84 -1.57 4.73
CA ARG A 42 15.60 -1.66 5.98
C ARG A 42 14.77 -1.30 7.21
N THR A 43 13.84 -0.35 7.10
CA THR A 43 12.91 -0.03 8.19
C THR A 43 11.96 -1.20 8.44
N ASP A 44 11.32 -1.71 7.39
CA ASP A 44 10.37 -2.82 7.48
C ASP A 44 11.02 -4.13 8.03
N LEU A 45 12.34 -4.30 7.89
CA LEU A 45 13.10 -5.48 8.36
C LEU A 45 13.28 -5.58 9.88
N PHE A 46 13.23 -4.45 10.59
CA PHE A 46 13.45 -4.41 12.04
C PHE A 46 12.16 -4.31 12.84
N ASP A 47 11.04 -4.06 12.17
CA ASP A 47 9.77 -3.90 12.85
C ASP A 47 9.22 -5.25 13.34
N GLU A 48 8.50 -5.20 14.46
CA GLU A 48 7.66 -6.30 14.89
C GLU A 48 6.60 -6.56 13.81
N GLU A 49 6.14 -7.80 13.68
CA GLU A 49 5.15 -8.19 12.65
C GLU A 49 3.87 -8.69 13.32
N VAL A 50 2.73 -8.41 12.69
CA VAL A 50 1.43 -8.99 13.05
C VAL A 50 0.96 -9.94 11.95
N TYR A 51 0.38 -11.07 12.35
CA TYR A 51 -0.13 -12.10 11.44
C TYR A 51 -1.65 -12.11 11.47
N VAL A 52 -2.27 -11.74 10.37
CA VAL A 52 -3.73 -11.63 10.24
C VAL A 52 -4.25 -12.57 9.18
N PHE A 53 -5.53 -12.92 9.28
CA PHE A 53 -6.18 -13.87 8.40
C PHE A 53 -7.15 -13.16 7.45
N THR A 54 -7.20 -13.62 6.20
CA THR A 54 -8.34 -13.34 5.32
C THR A 54 -9.56 -14.15 5.77
N PRO A 55 -10.79 -13.80 5.37
CA PRO A 55 -11.97 -14.61 5.66
C PRO A 55 -11.89 -16.02 5.06
N GLN A 56 -11.04 -16.21 4.05
CA GLN A 56 -10.76 -17.50 3.40
C GLN A 56 -9.65 -18.31 4.12
N GLY A 57 -9.09 -17.80 5.21
CA GLY A 57 -8.07 -18.49 6.02
C GLY A 57 -6.62 -18.32 5.53
N GLU A 58 -6.37 -17.44 4.56
CA GLU A 58 -5.00 -17.11 4.14
C GLU A 58 -4.34 -16.20 5.18
N VAL A 59 -3.08 -16.48 5.52
CA VAL A 59 -2.30 -15.65 6.46
C VAL A 59 -1.57 -14.54 5.69
N LYS A 60 -1.69 -13.31 6.19
CA LYS A 60 -0.87 -12.16 5.76
C LYS A 60 -0.02 -11.67 6.93
N SER A 61 1.27 -11.46 6.66
CA SER A 61 2.19 -10.78 7.58
C SER A 61 2.26 -9.30 7.25
N LEU A 62 2.06 -8.45 8.25
CA LEU A 62 2.11 -7.00 8.13
C LEU A 62 3.04 -6.41 9.19
N PRO A 63 3.61 -5.21 8.97
CA PRO A 63 4.31 -4.49 10.04
C PRO A 63 3.41 -4.30 11.26
N ALA A 64 4.01 -4.27 12.45
CA ALA A 64 3.29 -3.89 13.67
C ALA A 64 2.62 -2.54 13.49
N GLU A 65 1.55 -2.33 14.25
CA GLU A 65 0.68 -1.15 14.13
C GLU A 65 -0.01 -1.01 12.76
N SER A 66 0.00 -2.04 11.91
CA SER A 66 -0.75 -2.02 10.66
C SER A 66 -2.25 -1.86 10.90
N THR A 67 -2.89 -1.18 9.95
CA THR A 67 -4.33 -0.90 9.95
C THR A 67 -5.06 -1.75 8.92
N PRO A 68 -6.40 -1.78 8.92
CA PRO A 68 -7.18 -2.37 7.83
C PRO A 68 -6.82 -1.81 6.45
N ILE A 69 -6.38 -0.55 6.36
CA ILE A 69 -5.90 0.05 5.10
C ILE A 69 -4.65 -0.69 4.61
N ASP A 70 -3.68 -0.92 5.50
CA ASP A 70 -2.46 -1.66 5.17
C ASP A 70 -2.77 -3.09 4.71
N PHE A 71 -3.69 -3.77 5.39
CA PHE A 71 -4.15 -5.09 4.98
C PHE A 71 -4.80 -5.07 3.59
N ALA A 72 -5.67 -4.10 3.31
CA ALA A 72 -6.31 -3.99 2.00
C ALA A 72 -5.28 -3.86 0.86
N TYR A 73 -4.27 -3.01 1.03
CA TYR A 73 -3.18 -2.85 0.05
C TYR A 73 -2.20 -4.03 0.00
N ALA A 74 -2.09 -4.82 1.06
CA ALA A 74 -1.32 -6.06 1.06
C ALA A 74 -2.04 -7.19 0.31
N VAL A 75 -3.38 -7.22 0.35
CA VAL A 75 -4.19 -8.15 -0.45
C VAL A 75 -4.19 -7.74 -1.91
N HIS A 76 -4.60 -6.50 -2.23
CA HIS A 76 -4.59 -6.00 -3.61
C HIS A 76 -4.67 -4.47 -3.66
N THR A 77 -3.96 -3.84 -4.60
CA THR A 77 -3.97 -2.38 -4.76
C THR A 77 -5.39 -1.84 -5.02
N ASP A 78 -6.17 -2.47 -5.90
CA ASP A 78 -7.55 -2.05 -6.18
C ASP A 78 -8.50 -2.25 -4.99
N LEU A 79 -8.24 -3.27 -4.15
CA LEU A 79 -9.00 -3.46 -2.92
C LEU A 79 -8.74 -2.27 -1.97
N GLY A 80 -7.48 -1.90 -1.81
CA GLY A 80 -7.07 -0.70 -1.09
C GLY A 80 -7.78 0.55 -1.62
N HIS A 81 -7.73 0.81 -2.93
CA HIS A 81 -8.38 1.98 -3.54
C HIS A 81 -9.89 2.04 -3.34
N ARG A 82 -10.56 0.89 -3.27
CA ARG A 82 -12.03 0.81 -3.14
C ARG A 82 -12.51 0.61 -1.71
N THR A 83 -11.60 0.64 -0.74
CA THR A 83 -11.92 0.40 0.67
C THR A 83 -12.81 1.51 1.22
N VAL A 84 -13.91 1.13 1.89
CA VAL A 84 -14.80 2.08 2.58
C VAL A 84 -14.95 1.80 4.07
N GLY A 85 -14.60 0.58 4.49
CA GLY A 85 -14.66 0.17 5.88
C GLY A 85 -14.03 -1.20 6.06
N ALA A 86 -14.00 -1.67 7.30
CA ALA A 86 -13.46 -2.97 7.63
C ALA A 86 -14.29 -3.64 8.73
N LYS A 87 -14.27 -4.97 8.73
CA LYS A 87 -14.68 -5.78 9.87
C LYS A 87 -13.51 -6.61 10.36
N ILE A 88 -13.43 -6.75 11.67
CA ILE A 88 -12.46 -7.60 12.34
C ILE A 88 -13.23 -8.60 13.17
N ASN A 89 -12.97 -9.90 12.95
CA ASN A 89 -13.67 -10.99 13.63
C ASN A 89 -15.21 -10.84 13.54
N GLY A 90 -15.70 -10.42 12.36
CA GLY A 90 -17.13 -10.21 12.07
C GLY A 90 -17.73 -8.90 12.57
N ARG A 91 -16.98 -8.03 13.27
CA ARG A 91 -17.49 -6.75 13.82
C ARG A 91 -16.94 -5.56 13.04
N ILE A 92 -17.78 -4.57 12.74
CA ILE A 92 -17.34 -3.33 12.07
C ILE A 92 -16.38 -2.56 12.98
N VAL A 93 -15.24 -2.14 12.44
CA VAL A 93 -14.24 -1.34 13.13
C VAL A 93 -13.89 -0.08 12.32
N PRO A 94 -13.37 0.98 12.97
CA PRO A 94 -12.80 2.09 12.24
C PRO A 94 -11.54 1.70 11.47
N LEU A 95 -11.26 2.38 10.36
CA LEU A 95 -10.07 2.12 9.51
C LEU A 95 -8.74 2.43 10.20
N HIS A 96 -8.72 3.14 11.33
CA HIS A 96 -7.52 3.40 12.13
C HIS A 96 -7.26 2.33 13.21
N TYR A 97 -8.08 1.28 13.28
CA TYR A 97 -7.86 0.18 14.21
C TYR A 97 -6.48 -0.47 13.98
N ARG A 98 -5.76 -0.76 15.06
CA ARG A 98 -4.47 -1.46 15.01
C ARG A 98 -4.69 -2.96 15.03
N LEU A 99 -4.28 -3.62 13.95
CA LEU A 99 -4.42 -5.05 13.77
C LEU A 99 -3.58 -5.82 14.79
N LYS A 100 -4.13 -6.93 15.27
CA LYS A 100 -3.46 -7.84 16.20
C LYS A 100 -3.26 -9.20 15.54
N SER A 101 -2.20 -9.90 15.94
CA SER A 101 -1.98 -11.27 15.49
C SER A 101 -3.18 -12.16 15.87
N GLY A 102 -3.72 -12.89 14.90
CA GLY A 102 -4.93 -13.70 15.07
C GLY A 102 -6.21 -13.07 14.53
N ASP A 103 -6.22 -11.78 14.20
CA ASP A 103 -7.41 -11.11 13.68
C ASP A 103 -7.79 -11.63 12.29
N VAL A 104 -9.08 -11.92 12.09
CA VAL A 104 -9.68 -12.17 10.77
C VAL A 104 -10.20 -10.85 10.21
N VAL A 105 -9.64 -10.41 9.09
CA VAL A 105 -9.87 -9.08 8.51
C VAL A 105 -10.71 -9.20 7.24
N GLU A 106 -11.88 -8.58 7.24
CA GLU A 106 -12.76 -8.45 6.07
C GLU A 106 -12.80 -6.98 5.64
N ILE A 107 -12.45 -6.70 4.39
CA ILE A 107 -12.48 -5.34 3.83
C ILE A 107 -13.80 -5.11 3.13
N LEU A 108 -14.49 -4.02 3.51
CA LEU A 108 -15.70 -3.58 2.85
C LEU A 108 -15.32 -2.65 1.71
N THR A 109 -15.81 -2.94 0.51
CA THR A 109 -15.55 -2.14 -0.69
C THR A 109 -16.82 -1.59 -1.30
N THR A 110 -16.67 -0.50 -2.06
CA THR A 110 -17.74 0.05 -2.89
C THR A 110 -17.42 -0.13 -4.38
N LYS A 111 -18.47 -0.31 -5.19
CA LYS A 111 -18.38 -0.31 -6.66
C LYS A 111 -18.30 1.11 -7.22
N THR A 112 -18.84 2.09 -6.51
CA THR A 112 -18.87 3.50 -6.93
C THR A 112 -17.66 4.24 -6.38
N GLY A 113 -16.79 4.69 -7.30
CA GLY A 113 -15.44 5.19 -7.05
C GLY A 113 -15.35 6.43 -6.16
N ARG A 114 -15.33 6.22 -4.85
CA ARG A 114 -14.54 7.08 -3.96
C ARG A 114 -13.20 6.39 -3.83
N GLY A 115 -12.18 6.91 -4.51
CA GLY A 115 -10.81 6.46 -4.31
C GLY A 115 -10.33 6.66 -2.86
N PRO A 116 -9.04 6.42 -2.57
CA PRO A 116 -8.49 6.60 -1.24
C PRO A 116 -8.66 8.03 -0.73
N SER A 117 -8.79 8.20 0.59
CA SER A 117 -8.73 9.53 1.23
C SER A 117 -7.29 9.95 1.47
N ARG A 118 -7.01 11.27 1.43
CA ARG A 118 -5.70 11.82 1.78
C ARG A 118 -5.32 11.54 3.22
N ASP A 119 -6.30 11.49 4.12
CA ASP A 119 -6.09 11.21 5.55
C ASP A 119 -5.45 9.85 5.78
N TRP A 120 -5.67 8.89 4.87
CA TRP A 120 -5.11 7.54 4.97
C TRP A 120 -3.58 7.52 4.93
N LEU A 121 -2.93 8.56 4.41
CA LEU A 121 -1.46 8.68 4.48
C LEU A 121 -0.94 8.74 5.91
N SER A 122 -1.75 9.25 6.85
CA SER A 122 -1.43 9.29 8.29
C SER A 122 -1.87 8.03 9.03
N LEU A 123 -2.84 7.29 8.50
CA LEU A 123 -3.38 6.07 9.12
C LEU A 123 -2.56 4.83 8.74
N ALA A 124 -2.14 4.74 7.48
CA ALA A 124 -1.36 3.64 6.95
C ALA A 124 0.04 3.58 7.59
N ALA A 125 0.31 2.50 8.31
CA ALA A 125 1.61 2.25 8.91
C ALA A 125 2.63 1.83 7.84
N SER A 126 2.19 1.03 6.87
CA SER A 126 3.07 0.46 5.86
C SER A 126 3.50 1.49 4.82
N SER A 127 4.78 1.47 4.51
CA SER A 127 5.38 2.25 3.43
C SER A 127 4.72 1.97 2.07
N ARG A 128 4.44 0.69 1.80
CA ARG A 128 3.78 0.20 0.59
C ARG A 128 2.41 0.86 0.39
N ALA A 129 1.54 0.82 1.39
CA ALA A 129 0.21 1.43 1.28
C ALA A 129 0.32 2.94 1.05
N ARG A 130 1.16 3.65 1.84
CA ARG A 130 1.39 5.09 1.65
C ARG A 130 1.87 5.43 0.23
N ASN A 131 2.78 4.63 -0.32
CA ASN A 131 3.29 4.86 -1.67
C ASN A 131 2.21 4.63 -2.74
N LYS A 132 1.40 3.58 -2.62
CA LYS A 132 0.28 3.33 -3.54
C LYS A 132 -0.79 4.43 -3.46
N ILE A 133 -1.12 4.92 -2.26
CA ILE A 133 -2.03 6.06 -2.08
C ILE A 133 -1.46 7.32 -2.76
N ARG A 134 -0.17 7.64 -2.56
CA ARG A 134 0.47 8.80 -3.23
C ARG A 134 0.46 8.67 -4.75
N GLN A 135 0.76 7.48 -5.27
CA GLN A 135 0.74 7.19 -6.71
C GLN A 135 -0.66 7.40 -7.29
N TRP A 136 -1.70 6.95 -6.59
CA TRP A 136 -3.09 7.17 -6.99
C TRP A 136 -3.41 8.66 -7.16
N PHE A 137 -3.11 9.48 -6.15
CA PHE A 137 -3.33 10.93 -6.22
C PHE A 137 -2.50 11.62 -7.31
N SER A 138 -1.26 11.17 -7.55
CA SER A 138 -0.42 11.72 -8.61
C SER A 138 -0.97 11.42 -10.00
N ARG A 139 -1.58 10.25 -10.20
CA ARG A 139 -2.22 9.87 -11.47
C ARG A 139 -3.49 10.69 -11.69
N GLU A 140 -4.35 10.76 -10.69
CA GLU A 140 -5.59 11.56 -10.73
C GLU A 140 -5.31 13.03 -11.08
N THR A 141 -4.28 13.63 -10.47
CA THR A 141 -3.91 15.03 -10.71
C THR A 141 -3.40 15.25 -12.14
N ARG A 142 -2.62 14.31 -12.69
CA ARG A 142 -2.14 14.39 -14.08
C ARG A 142 -3.28 14.27 -15.08
N GLU A 143 -4.15 13.27 -14.89
CA GLU A 143 -5.33 13.08 -15.74
C GLU A 143 -6.24 14.30 -15.73
N GLU A 144 -6.47 14.92 -14.56
CA GLU A 144 -7.26 16.14 -14.45
C GLU A 144 -6.60 17.33 -15.18
N THR A 145 -5.27 17.46 -15.08
CA THR A 145 -4.50 18.51 -15.75
C THR A 145 -4.57 18.36 -17.27
N ASP A 146 -4.36 17.16 -17.79
CA ASP A 146 -4.39 16.84 -19.22
C ASP A 146 -5.81 17.05 -19.80
N LEU A 147 -6.85 16.69 -19.04
CA LEU A 147 -8.26 16.93 -19.39
C LEU A 147 -8.60 18.43 -19.40
N GLN A 148 -8.05 19.21 -18.48
CA GLN A 148 -8.24 20.67 -18.47
C GLN A 148 -7.52 21.34 -19.65
N GLU A 149 -6.30 20.89 -19.98
CA GLU A 149 -5.52 21.42 -21.10
C GLU A 149 -6.16 21.12 -22.46
N THR A 150 -6.59 19.88 -22.69
CA THR A 150 -7.34 19.49 -23.89
C THR A 150 -8.67 20.26 -24.04
N ARG A 151 -9.37 20.55 -22.93
CA ARG A 151 -10.57 21.40 -22.94
C ARG A 151 -10.27 22.87 -23.27
N ARG A 152 -9.10 23.39 -22.87
CA ARG A 152 -8.68 24.76 -23.19
C ARG A 152 -8.33 24.91 -24.67
N ILE A 153 -7.60 23.94 -25.24
CA ILE A 153 -7.19 23.96 -26.66
C ILE A 153 -8.41 23.82 -27.59
N ARG A 154 -9.44 23.08 -27.18
CA ARG A 154 -10.67 22.87 -27.96
C ARG A 154 -11.70 24.00 -27.86
N ARG A 155 -11.44 25.10 -27.14
CA ARG A 155 -12.36 26.25 -27.18
C ARG A 155 -12.15 26.99 -28.51
N PRO A 156 -13.15 27.04 -29.42
CA PRO A 156 -13.06 27.94 -30.56
C PRO A 156 -12.94 29.38 -30.02
N GLY A 157 -11.98 30.13 -30.57
CA GLY A 157 -11.80 31.54 -30.23
C GLY A 157 -13.10 32.31 -30.46
N PRO A 158 -13.46 33.29 -29.60
CA PRO A 158 -14.62 34.12 -29.84
C PRO A 158 -14.35 34.96 -31.09
N GLY A 159 -14.98 34.56 -32.20
CA GLY A 159 -15.17 35.30 -33.45
C GLY A 159 -14.05 36.25 -33.88
N ASP A 160 -13.26 35.84 -34.88
CA ASP A 160 -12.66 36.83 -35.76
C ASP A 160 -13.75 37.36 -36.73
N PRO A 161 -13.80 38.69 -36.94
CA PRO A 161 -14.90 39.40 -37.61
C PRO A 161 -15.00 39.14 -39.12
#